data_AF-A0A947X1G2-F1
#
_entry.id   AF-A0A947X1G2-F1
#
_cell.length_a   1.000
_cell.length_b   1.000
_cell.length_c   1.000
_cell.angle_alpha   90.00
_cell.angle_beta   90.00
_cell.angle_gamma   90.00
#
_symmetry.space_group_name_H-M   'P 1'
#
loop_
_entity.id
_entity.type
_entity.pdbx_description
1 polymer ?
#
loop_
_entity_poly.entity_id
_entity_poly.type
_entity_poly.pdbx_seq_one_letter_code
_entity_poly.pdbx_strand_id
1 'polypeptide(L)'
;MSRDDSIYQQLRSHLTYLNLTAAAEALPGQLEAARTAKAGHTEFLEALLRIEVEATEQRRWEGRMRFANFPAPWRVDDFDFTAQPS
;
A
#
# COMPACT_ATOMS: atom_id res chain seq x y z
N MET A 1 -31.66 5.33 -3.00
CA MET A 1 -30.25 5.48 -2.58
C MET A 1 -30.19 6.59 -1.56
N SER A 2 -29.55 6.34 -0.41
CA SER A 2 -29.28 7.39 0.57
C SER A 2 -28.26 8.38 0.00
N ARG A 3 -28.24 9.61 0.49
CA ARG A 3 -27.20 10.60 0.15
C ARG A 3 -25.80 10.05 0.44
N ASP A 4 -25.67 9.30 1.53
CA ASP A 4 -24.40 8.72 1.96
C ASP A 4 -23.92 7.61 1.01
N ASP A 5 -24.84 6.79 0.49
CA ASP A 5 -24.52 5.80 -0.56
C ASP A 5 -23.99 6.48 -1.82
N SER A 6 -24.57 7.63 -2.19
CA SER A 6 -24.14 8.40 -3.37
C SER A 6 -22.73 8.97 -3.18
N ILE A 7 -22.44 9.55 -2.01
CA ILE A 7 -21.11 10.10 -1.67
C ILE A 7 -20.07 9.00 -1.63
N TYR A 8 -20.39 7.84 -1.03
CA TYR A 8 -19.50 6.70 -0.99
C TYR A 8 -19.11 6.21 -2.39
N GLN A 9 -20.08 6.08 -3.31
CA GLN A 9 -19.80 5.65 -4.68
C GLN A 9 -18.99 6.70 -5.46
N GLN A 10 -19.24 8.00 -5.23
CA GLN A 10 -18.43 9.08 -5.81
C GLN A 10 -16.99 9.02 -5.31
N LEU A 11 -16.79 8.84 -4.00
CA LEU A 11 -15.46 8.69 -3.41
C LEU A 11 -14.72 7.48 -4.02
N ARG A 12 -15.37 6.32 -4.09
CA ARG A 12 -14.79 5.13 -4.72
C ARG A 12 -14.44 5.38 -6.19
N SER A 13 -15.29 6.09 -6.93
CA SER A 13 -15.03 6.47 -8.32
C SER A 13 -13.83 7.40 -8.46
N HIS A 14 -13.67 8.38 -7.56
CA HIS A 14 -12.50 9.27 -7.55
C HIS A 14 -11.20 8.53 -7.26
N LEU A 15 -11.19 7.60 -6.30
CA LEU A 15 -10.02 6.79 -5.99
C LEU A 15 -9.59 5.96 -7.21
N THR A 16 -10.54 5.31 -7.89
CA THR A 16 -10.26 4.57 -9.13
C THR A 16 -9.76 5.49 -10.24
N TYR A 17 -10.36 6.66 -10.44
CA TYR A 17 -9.93 7.64 -11.46
C TYR A 17 -8.47 8.09 -11.26
N LEU A 18 -8.05 8.25 -10.00
CA LEU A 18 -6.69 8.62 -9.63
C LEU A 18 -5.71 7.43 -9.60
N ASN A 19 -6.16 6.22 -10.00
CA ASN A 19 -5.41 4.97 -9.93
C ASN A 19 -4.97 4.58 -8.50
N LEU A 20 -5.74 4.99 -7.49
CA LEU A 20 -5.52 4.61 -6.08
C LEU A 20 -6.29 3.31 -5.76
N THR A 21 -5.94 2.23 -6.46
CA THR A 21 -6.73 0.99 -6.46
C THR A 21 -6.70 0.27 -5.12
N ALA A 22 -5.57 0.24 -4.42
CA ALA A 22 -5.47 -0.38 -3.09
C ALA A 22 -6.25 0.42 -2.05
N ALA A 23 -6.22 1.76 -2.12
CA ALA A 23 -7.09 2.59 -1.30
C ALA A 23 -8.58 2.36 -1.60
N ALA A 24 -8.97 2.24 -2.87
CA ALA A 24 -10.36 1.99 -3.26
C ALA A 24 -10.90 0.65 -2.74
N GLU A 25 -10.05 -0.37 -2.70
CA GLU A 25 -10.36 -1.70 -2.15
C GLU A 25 -10.43 -1.68 -0.62
N ALA A 26 -9.52 -0.95 0.04
CA ALA A 26 -9.45 -0.85 1.50
C ALA A 26 -10.49 0.10 2.12
N LEU A 27 -11.12 0.96 1.32
CA LEU A 27 -12.04 2.01 1.78
C LEU A 27 -13.13 1.52 2.76
N PRO A 28 -13.88 0.42 2.51
CA PRO A 28 -14.89 -0.06 3.45
C PRO A 28 -14.29 -0.41 4.81
N GLY A 29 -13.16 -1.12 4.82
CA GLY A 29 -12.49 -1.52 6.06
C GLY A 29 -11.95 -0.34 6.84
N GLN A 30 -11.39 0.65 6.16
CA GLN A 30 -10.86 1.86 6.80
C GLN A 30 -11.96 2.76 7.38
N LEU A 31 -13.13 2.84 6.73
CA LEU A 31 -14.28 3.56 7.28
C LEU A 31 -14.78 2.94 8.59
N GLU A 32 -14.89 1.60 8.62
CA GLU A 32 -15.31 0.87 9.82
C GLU A 32 -14.26 0.97 10.94
N ALA A 33 -12.97 0.91 10.59
CA ALA A 33 -11.87 1.10 11.53
C ALA A 33 -11.87 2.51 12.13
N ALA A 34 -12.01 3.55 11.30
CA ALA A 34 -12.08 4.94 11.75
C ALA A 34 -13.30 5.19 12.65
N ARG A 35 -14.46 4.62 12.30
CA ARG A 35 -15.67 4.68 13.14
C ARG A 35 -15.44 4.06 14.52
N THR A 36 -14.80 2.89 14.55
CA THR A 36 -14.55 2.14 15.79
C THR A 36 -13.53 2.84 16.67
N ALA A 37 -12.45 3.35 16.07
CA ALA A 37 -11.38 4.08 16.76
C ALA A 37 -11.75 5.53 17.11
N LYS A 38 -12.90 6.04 16.60
CA LYS A 38 -13.27 7.46 16.65
C LYS A 38 -12.16 8.37 16.09
N ALA A 39 -11.49 7.90 15.04
CA ALA A 39 -10.38 8.59 14.41
C ALA A 39 -10.84 9.92 13.79
N GLY A 40 -9.94 10.91 13.81
CA GLY A 40 -10.15 12.16 13.11
C GLY A 40 -10.13 11.99 11.58
N HIS A 41 -10.65 12.97 10.84
CA HIS A 41 -10.66 12.95 9.37
C HIS A 41 -9.24 12.80 8.78
N THR A 42 -8.27 13.51 9.35
CA THR A 42 -6.87 13.46 8.90
C THR A 42 -6.24 12.10 9.15
N GLU A 43 -6.52 11.47 10.29
CA GLU A 43 -6.01 10.14 10.65
C GLU A 43 -6.60 9.07 9.73
N PHE A 44 -7.90 9.14 9.45
CA PHE A 44 -8.54 8.25 8.49
C PHE A 44 -7.94 8.40 7.08
N LEU A 45 -7.81 9.63 6.60
CA LEU A 45 -7.30 9.89 5.25
C LEU A 45 -5.86 9.42 5.11
N GLU A 46 -5.02 9.68 6.11
CA GLU A 46 -3.63 9.25 6.11
C GLU A 46 -3.53 7.72 6.18
N ALA A 47 -4.29 7.05 7.05
CA ALA A 47 -4.31 5.58 7.12
C ALA A 47 -4.77 4.93 5.81
N LEU A 48 -5.80 5.50 5.16
CA LEU A 48 -6.28 5.03 3.86
C LEU A 48 -5.23 5.21 2.75
N LEU A 49 -4.60 6.39 2.69
CA LEU A 49 -3.62 6.69 1.65
C LEU A 49 -2.29 5.97 1.88
N ARG A 50 -1.94 5.66 3.13
CA ARG A 50 -0.74 4.87 3.47
C ARG A 50 -0.77 3.50 2.80
N ILE A 51 -1.93 2.84 2.77
CA ILE A 51 -2.11 1.55 2.07
C ILE A 51 -1.75 1.67 0.58
N GLU A 52 -2.15 2.76 -0.06
CA GLU A 52 -1.82 2.99 -1.47
C GLU A 52 -0.33 3.29 -1.68
N VAL A 53 0.28 4.05 -0.76
CA VAL A 53 1.72 4.33 -0.77
C VAL A 53 2.51 3.03 -0.66
N GLU A 54 2.20 2.19 0.33
CA GLU A 54 2.85 0.90 0.54
C GLU A 54 2.71 -0.01 -0.69
N ALA A 55 1.50 -0.11 -1.26
CA ALA A 55 1.26 -0.88 -2.48
C ALA A 55 2.04 -0.33 -3.68
N THR A 56 2.16 0.99 -3.79
CA THR A 56 2.93 1.65 -4.85
C THR A 56 4.42 1.43 -4.70
N GLU A 57 4.94 1.49 -3.49
CA GLU A 57 6.35 1.21 -3.18
C GLU A 57 6.69 -0.25 -3.47
N GLN A 58 5.83 -1.19 -3.08
CA GLN A 58 5.99 -2.62 -3.36
C GLN A 58 6.05 -2.88 -4.87
N ARG A 59 5.08 -2.35 -5.65
CA ARG A 59 5.07 -2.46 -7.12
C ARG A 59 6.34 -1.90 -7.76
N ARG A 60 6.82 -0.75 -7.27
CA ARG A 60 8.07 -0.13 -7.75
C ARG A 60 9.29 -0.98 -7.43
N TRP A 61 9.34 -1.54 -6.23
CA TRP A 61 10.42 -2.42 -5.79
C TRP A 61 10.47 -3.70 -6.63
N GLU A 62 9.33 -4.37 -6.83
CA GLU A 62 9.22 -5.57 -7.68
C GLU A 62 9.65 -5.30 -9.12
N GLY A 63 9.23 -4.16 -9.67
CA GLY A 63 9.66 -3.73 -11.00
C GLY A 63 11.18 -3.59 -11.08
N ARG A 64 11.80 -2.87 -10.13
CA ARG A 64 13.26 -2.70 -10.09
C ARG A 64 13.99 -4.03 -9.94
N MET A 65 13.53 -4.91 -9.05
CA MET A 65 14.10 -6.24 -8.85
C MET A 65 14.05 -7.09 -10.12
N ARG A 66 12.92 -7.06 -10.84
CA ARG A 66 12.78 -7.77 -12.13
C ARG A 66 13.76 -7.27 -13.19
N PHE A 67 14.05 -5.96 -13.21
CA PHE A 67 14.96 -5.36 -14.19
C PHE A 67 16.44 -5.35 -13.77
N ALA A 68 16.75 -5.66 -12.52
CA ALA A 68 18.11 -5.55 -12.02
C ALA A 68 19.06 -6.68 -12.50
N ASN A 69 18.58 -7.65 -13.29
CA ASN A 69 19.38 -8.77 -13.83
C ASN A 69 20.28 -9.44 -12.77
N PHE A 70 19.83 -9.51 -11.51
CA PHE A 70 20.62 -10.12 -10.46
C PHE A 70 20.78 -11.62 -10.77
N PRO A 71 22.02 -12.15 -10.82
CA PRO A 71 22.27 -13.53 -11.20
C PRO A 71 21.67 -14.54 -10.20
N ALA A 72 21.47 -14.14 -8.94
CA ALA A 72 20.59 -14.78 -7.96
C ALA A 72 20.24 -13.76 -6.84
N PRO A 73 19.19 -13.99 -6.04
CA PRO A 73 18.79 -13.09 -4.95
C PRO A 73 19.66 -13.30 -3.70
N TRP A 74 20.98 -13.18 -3.83
CA TRP A 74 21.91 -13.31 -2.71
C TRP A 74 21.60 -12.27 -1.63
N ARG A 75 21.39 -12.74 -0.40
CA ARG A 75 21.26 -11.92 0.81
C ARG A 75 22.60 -11.82 1.52
N VAL A 76 22.74 -10.84 2.40
CA VAL A 76 23.90 -10.75 3.31
C VAL A 76 24.03 -12.02 4.17
N ASP A 77 22.90 -12.65 4.51
CA ASP A 77 22.87 -13.91 5.25
C ASP A 77 23.44 -15.10 4.47
N ASP A 78 23.50 -15.01 3.13
CA ASP A 78 24.10 -16.04 2.27
C ASP A 78 25.62 -15.88 2.14
N PHE A 79 26.21 -14.84 2.74
CA PHE A 79 27.64 -14.57 2.67
C PHE A 79 28.41 -15.41 3.69
N ASP A 80 29.32 -16.26 3.21
CA ASP A 80 30.19 -17.06 4.07
C ASP A 80 31.34 -16.20 4.64
N PHE A 81 31.13 -15.64 5.82
CA PHE A 81 32.15 -14.90 6.56
C PHE A 81 33.29 -15.79 7.08
N THR A 82 33.12 -17.12 7.08
CA THR A 82 34.15 -18.06 7.56
C THR A 82 35.23 -18.33 6.52
N ALA A 83 34.99 -17.99 5.26
CA ALA A 83 35.96 -18.10 4.17
C ALA A 83 36.96 -16.95 4.09
N GLN A 84 36.90 -15.95 4.98
CA GLN A 84 37.86 -14.83 4.99
C GLN A 84 39.18 -15.24 5.67
N PRO A 85 40.32 -15.20 4.97
CA PRO A 85 41.61 -15.39 5.62
C PRO A 85 41.95 -14.16 6.47
N SER A 86 42.28 -14.40 7.75
CA SER A 86 42.79 -13.39 8.69
C SER A 86 44.21 -12.95 8.37
#